data_AF-A0A520GS94-F1
#
_entry.id   AF-A0A520GS94-F1
#
_cell.length_a   1.000
_cell.length_b   1.000
_cell.length_c   1.000
_cell.angle_alpha   90.00
_cell.angle_beta   90.00
_cell.angle_gamma   90.00
#
_symmetry.space_group_name_H-M   'P 1'
#
loop_
_entity.id
_entity.type
_entity.pdbx_description
1 polymer ?
#
loop_
_entity_poly.entity_id
_entity_poly.type
_entity_poly.pdbx_seq_one_letter_code
_entity_poly.pdbx_strand_id
1 'polypeptide(L)'
;MLTNKMGTLKDSIHTNTPDHIQTPKQYAGEPTDRIEGRLKVTGKAQYAAEYPIKGMTYGVFVTSTIAKGSIRSIKSDKAKGSAGVIEVMSHLNRPDVPGYDKPVDQSKTRYYGQEYRLFYDENVAHHNQPVALVIAETLEQATYAASLVEVMYNKKPHQTNLLNNLNDGMKPHRPSDSVRGDISAWEHAEVKIDEEYH
;
A
#
# COMPACT_ATOMS: atom_id res chain seq x y z
N MET A 1 -63.27 -32.56 -52.34
CA MET A 1 -62.04 -33.34 -52.62
C MET A 1 -61.41 -33.72 -51.29
N LEU A 2 -60.82 -34.92 -51.23
CA LEU A 2 -60.74 -35.81 -50.07
C LEU A 2 -59.94 -35.32 -48.84
N THR A 3 -60.41 -35.79 -47.68
CA THR A 3 -59.85 -35.79 -46.32
C THR A 3 -58.66 -36.74 -46.13
N ASN A 4 -57.73 -36.40 -45.23
CA ASN A 4 -57.39 -37.27 -44.09
C ASN A 4 -56.57 -36.57 -42.99
N LYS A 5 -57.03 -36.73 -41.74
CA LYS A 5 -56.28 -36.56 -40.48
C LYS A 5 -55.58 -37.87 -40.14
N MET A 6 -54.39 -37.81 -39.54
CA MET A 6 -54.00 -38.55 -38.32
C MET A 6 -52.53 -38.28 -37.99
N GLY A 7 -52.23 -37.97 -36.73
CA GLY A 7 -50.87 -37.76 -36.24
C GLY A 7 -50.23 -39.04 -35.72
N THR A 8 -48.94 -38.97 -35.40
CA THR A 8 -48.26 -39.83 -34.41
C THR A 8 -47.03 -39.14 -33.85
N LEU A 9 -46.86 -39.34 -32.54
CA LEU A 9 -45.82 -38.87 -31.63
C LEU A 9 -44.49 -39.63 -31.78
N LYS A 10 -43.43 -38.98 -31.29
CA LYS A 10 -42.35 -39.50 -30.42
C LYS A 10 -41.02 -40.04 -31.01
N ASP A 11 -39.98 -39.60 -30.28
CA ASP A 11 -38.70 -40.27 -29.96
C ASP A 11 -37.42 -39.94 -30.77
N SER A 12 -36.72 -38.93 -30.23
CA SER A 12 -35.31 -38.96 -29.79
C SER A 12 -34.28 -39.81 -30.54
N ILE A 13 -33.25 -39.14 -31.06
CA ILE A 13 -31.87 -39.65 -30.97
C ILE A 13 -30.94 -38.48 -30.65
N HIS A 14 -30.56 -38.38 -29.38
CA HIS A 14 -29.51 -37.51 -28.89
C HIS A 14 -28.19 -38.18 -29.27
N THR A 15 -27.53 -37.73 -30.34
CA THR A 15 -26.19 -38.22 -30.67
C THR A 15 -25.18 -37.53 -29.74
N ASN A 16 -24.87 -38.18 -28.63
CA ASN A 16 -23.69 -37.91 -27.81
C ASN A 16 -22.45 -38.12 -28.68
N THR A 17 -21.89 -37.03 -29.21
CA THR A 17 -20.53 -37.04 -29.73
C THR A 17 -19.58 -37.09 -28.53
N PRO A 18 -18.61 -38.02 -28.48
CA PRO A 18 -17.72 -38.16 -27.33
C PRO A 18 -16.93 -36.87 -27.11
N ASP A 19 -16.82 -36.46 -25.84
CA ASP A 19 -15.91 -35.42 -25.36
C ASP A 19 -14.58 -35.52 -26.10
N HIS A 20 -14.32 -34.54 -26.98
CA HIS A 20 -12.98 -34.31 -27.45
C HIS A 20 -12.14 -34.03 -26.21
N ILE A 21 -11.24 -34.96 -25.89
CA ILE A 21 -10.11 -34.72 -24.99
C ILE A 21 -9.44 -33.46 -25.53
N GLN A 22 -9.77 -32.30 -24.94
CA GLN A 22 -9.13 -31.05 -25.29
C GLN A 22 -7.68 -31.20 -24.86
N THR A 23 -6.81 -31.49 -25.82
CA THR A 23 -5.37 -31.31 -25.66
C THR A 23 -5.15 -29.94 -25.03
N PRO A 24 -4.41 -29.84 -23.91
CA PRO A 24 -4.21 -28.57 -23.23
C PRO A 24 -3.61 -27.60 -24.25
N LYS A 25 -4.30 -26.48 -24.50
CA LYS A 25 -3.75 -25.42 -25.34
C LYS A 25 -2.40 -25.02 -24.74
N GLN A 26 -1.32 -25.23 -25.50
CA GLN A 26 -0.01 -24.71 -25.14
C GLN A 26 -0.03 -23.19 -25.39
N TYR A 27 -0.04 -22.41 -24.31
CA TYR A 27 0.00 -20.94 -24.35
C TYR A 27 1.40 -20.38 -24.08
N ALA A 28 2.39 -21.25 -23.82
CA ALA A 28 3.74 -20.82 -23.47
C ALA A 28 4.45 -20.26 -24.71
N GLY A 29 4.81 -18.97 -24.66
CA GLY A 29 5.53 -18.28 -25.74
C GLY A 29 4.64 -17.52 -26.73
N GLU A 30 3.32 -17.66 -26.65
CA GLU A 30 2.38 -16.95 -27.53
C GLU A 30 2.04 -15.55 -26.98
N PRO A 31 1.88 -14.51 -27.84
CA PRO A 31 1.51 -13.17 -27.43
C PRO A 31 0.00 -13.07 -27.15
N THR A 32 -0.48 -13.78 -26.13
CA THR A 32 -1.90 -13.79 -25.77
C THR A 32 -2.31 -12.53 -25.01
N ASP A 33 -3.53 -12.05 -25.28
CA ASP A 33 -4.14 -10.97 -24.51
C ASP A 33 -4.27 -11.34 -23.02
N ARG A 34 -4.12 -10.34 -22.14
CA ARG A 34 -4.35 -10.51 -20.70
C ARG A 34 -5.82 -10.84 -20.43
N ILE A 35 -6.06 -11.82 -19.57
CA ILE A 35 -7.41 -12.27 -19.17
C ILE A 35 -8.28 -11.09 -18.71
N GLU A 36 -7.72 -10.20 -17.89
CA GLU A 36 -8.41 -9.04 -17.35
C GLU A 36 -8.31 -7.78 -18.25
N GLY A 37 -7.61 -7.87 -19.39
CA GLY A 37 -7.33 -6.75 -20.27
C GLY A 37 -8.58 -6.04 -20.76
N ARG A 38 -9.57 -6.80 -21.26
CA ARG A 38 -10.85 -6.25 -21.71
C ARG A 38 -11.59 -5.50 -20.61
N LEU A 39 -11.59 -6.00 -19.38
CA LEU A 39 -12.28 -5.35 -18.25
C LEU A 39 -11.61 -4.01 -17.89
N LYS A 40 -10.27 -3.97 -17.88
CA LYS A 40 -9.51 -2.76 -17.59
C LYS A 40 -9.73 -1.67 -18.65
N VAL A 41 -9.66 -2.01 -19.94
CA VAL A 41 -9.80 -1.02 -21.02
C VAL A 41 -11.25 -0.57 -21.27
N THR A 42 -12.22 -1.28 -20.70
CA THR A 42 -13.65 -0.91 -20.80
C THR A 42 -14.20 -0.26 -19.54
N GLY A 43 -13.36 -0.03 -18.51
CA GLY A 43 -13.81 0.51 -17.23
C GLY A 43 -14.70 -0.43 -16.42
N LYS A 44 -14.71 -1.73 -16.73
CA LYS A 44 -15.51 -2.75 -16.03
C LYS A 44 -14.75 -3.44 -14.91
N ALA A 45 -13.43 -3.29 -14.84
CA ALA A 45 -12.64 -3.80 -13.74
C ALA A 45 -12.87 -2.92 -12.51
N GLN A 46 -13.40 -3.51 -11.43
CA GLN A 46 -13.62 -2.78 -10.18
C GLN A 46 -12.35 -2.70 -9.35
N TYR A 47 -12.04 -1.51 -8.85
CA TYR A 47 -10.93 -1.26 -7.92
C TYR A 47 -11.42 -1.04 -6.49
N ALA A 48 -10.49 -1.03 -5.52
CA ALA A 48 -10.82 -1.01 -4.09
C ALA A 48 -11.80 0.11 -3.68
N ALA A 49 -11.74 1.28 -4.33
CA ALA A 49 -12.60 2.43 -4.03
C ALA A 49 -14.04 2.33 -4.59
N GLU A 50 -14.33 1.35 -5.44
CA GLU A 50 -15.60 1.25 -6.17
C GLU A 50 -16.58 0.25 -5.56
N TYR A 51 -16.19 -0.41 -4.47
CA TYR A 51 -17.06 -1.36 -3.76
C TYR A 51 -17.96 -0.59 -2.78
N PRO A 52 -19.29 -0.53 -2.99
CA PRO A 52 -20.18 0.10 -2.04
C PRO A 52 -20.33 -0.78 -0.79
N ILE A 53 -20.08 -0.19 0.38
CA ILE A 53 -20.26 -0.84 1.67
C ILE A 53 -21.32 -0.07 2.45
N LYS A 54 -22.33 -0.76 2.98
CA LYS A 54 -23.37 -0.13 3.80
C LYS A 54 -22.74 0.43 5.07
N GLY A 55 -22.96 1.71 5.34
CA GLY A 55 -22.38 2.39 6.51
C GLY A 55 -20.88 2.68 6.37
N MET A 56 -20.36 2.76 5.14
CA MET A 56 -18.98 3.14 4.87
C MET A 56 -18.68 4.53 5.43
N THR A 57 -17.55 4.66 6.11
CA THR A 57 -16.99 5.92 6.57
C THR A 57 -15.67 6.19 5.84
N TYR A 58 -15.24 7.45 5.86
CA TYR A 58 -14.06 7.91 5.12
C TYR A 58 -13.05 8.49 6.09
N GLY A 59 -11.81 8.01 5.99
CA GLY A 59 -10.68 8.50 6.76
C GLY A 59 -9.75 9.37 5.91
N VAL A 60 -9.43 10.57 6.38
CA VAL A 60 -8.43 11.45 5.76
C VAL A 60 -7.31 11.74 6.76
N PHE A 61 -6.08 11.44 6.36
CA PHE A 61 -4.91 11.72 7.19
C PHE A 61 -4.60 13.21 7.22
N VAL A 62 -4.28 13.70 8.41
CA VAL A 62 -3.54 14.94 8.62
C VAL A 62 -2.08 14.56 8.75
N THR A 63 -1.22 15.15 7.93
CA THR A 63 0.19 14.79 7.83
C THR A 63 1.10 15.87 8.39
N SER A 64 2.29 15.45 8.83
CA SER A 64 3.31 16.35 9.37
C SER A 64 3.85 17.33 8.33
N THR A 65 3.94 18.60 8.71
CA THR A 65 4.58 19.68 7.92
C THR A 65 6.06 19.88 8.26
N ILE A 66 6.63 19.06 9.15
CA ILE A 66 8.05 19.08 9.51
C ILE A 66 8.73 17.75 9.19
N ALA A 67 10.03 17.80 8.88
CA ALA A 67 10.82 16.61 8.58
C ALA A 67 11.28 15.85 9.84
N LYS A 68 11.51 16.55 10.96
CA LYS A 68 11.96 15.93 12.22
C LYS A 68 11.57 16.79 13.42
N GLY A 69 11.11 16.17 14.49
CA GLY A 69 10.70 16.86 15.71
C GLY A 69 9.72 16.05 16.54
N SER A 70 8.86 16.76 17.28
CA SER A 70 7.72 16.16 17.97
C SER A 70 6.49 17.06 17.89
N ILE A 71 5.32 16.47 18.01
CA ILE A 71 4.04 17.16 18.12
C ILE A 71 3.95 17.77 19.53
N ARG A 72 3.77 19.09 19.58
CA ARG A 72 3.54 19.82 20.83
C ARG A 72 2.07 19.78 21.24
N SER A 73 1.18 19.94 20.27
CA SER A 73 -0.27 19.88 20.49
C SER A 73 -1.02 19.69 19.17
N ILE A 74 -2.22 19.13 19.28
CA ILE A 74 -3.18 18.99 18.17
C ILE A 74 -4.48 19.67 18.60
N LYS A 75 -4.90 20.71 17.87
CA LYS A 75 -6.22 21.33 18.04
C LYS A 75 -7.16 20.77 16.98
N SER A 76 -8.21 20.09 17.43
CA SER A 76 -9.16 19.40 16.55
C SER A 76 -10.62 19.82 16.78
N ASP A 77 -10.90 20.77 17.67
CA ASP A 77 -12.28 21.12 18.07
C ASP A 77 -13.14 21.58 16.89
N LYS A 78 -12.57 22.39 15.97
CA LYS A 78 -13.27 22.82 14.75
C LYS A 78 -13.58 21.64 13.81
N ALA A 79 -12.63 20.72 13.69
CA ALA A 79 -12.81 19.51 12.89
C ALA A 79 -13.89 18.62 13.51
N LYS A 80 -13.83 18.35 14.82
CA LYS A 80 -14.81 17.55 15.56
C LYS A 80 -16.22 18.16 15.52
N GLY A 81 -16.33 19.48 15.49
CA GLY A 81 -17.61 20.18 15.35
C GLY A 81 -18.16 20.26 13.92
N SER A 82 -17.45 19.75 12.91
CA SER A 82 -17.88 19.80 11.51
C SER A 82 -18.92 18.72 11.20
N ALA A 83 -19.83 19.03 10.27
CA ALA A 83 -20.92 18.12 9.90
C ALA A 83 -20.40 16.76 9.42
N GLY A 84 -21.02 15.68 9.91
CA GLY A 84 -20.70 14.29 9.53
C GLY A 84 -19.37 13.77 10.05
N VAL A 85 -18.62 14.53 10.86
CA VAL A 85 -17.39 14.05 11.50
C VAL A 85 -17.74 13.13 12.65
N ILE A 86 -17.11 11.95 12.66
CA ILE A 86 -17.32 10.88 13.62
C ILE A 86 -16.23 10.94 14.70
N GLU A 87 -14.96 11.08 14.31
CA GLU A 87 -13.83 11.18 15.24
C GLU A 87 -12.61 11.83 14.58
N VAL A 88 -11.76 12.44 15.40
CA VAL A 88 -10.38 12.81 15.03
C VAL A 88 -9.42 11.99 15.91
N MET A 89 -8.80 10.98 15.32
CA MET A 89 -7.89 10.05 15.98
C MET A 89 -6.44 10.52 15.86
N SER A 90 -5.65 10.36 16.91
CA SER A 90 -4.22 10.67 16.98
C SER A 90 -3.53 9.80 18.03
N HIS A 91 -2.25 10.06 18.31
CA HIS A 91 -1.52 9.38 19.40
C HIS A 91 -2.15 9.60 20.79
N LEU A 92 -3.00 10.63 20.96
CA LEU A 92 -3.64 10.95 22.23
C LEU A 92 -4.86 10.07 22.56
N ASN A 93 -5.50 9.47 21.55
CA ASN A 93 -6.80 8.81 21.70
C ASN A 93 -6.99 7.61 20.78
N ARG A 94 -5.92 7.10 20.14
CA ARG A 94 -6.02 5.86 19.36
C ARG A 94 -6.47 4.70 20.27
N PRO A 95 -7.23 3.73 19.73
CA PRO A 95 -7.60 2.56 20.49
C PRO A 95 -6.37 1.71 20.85
N ASP A 96 -6.46 0.99 21.97
CA ASP A 96 -5.49 -0.03 22.33
C ASP A 96 -5.58 -1.20 21.36
N VAL A 97 -4.45 -1.57 20.75
CA VAL A 97 -4.35 -2.68 19.80
C VAL A 97 -3.45 -3.76 20.40
N PRO A 98 -3.94 -5.01 20.58
CA PRO A 98 -3.16 -6.09 21.17
C PRO A 98 -1.83 -6.32 20.44
N GLY A 99 -0.72 -6.21 21.18
CA GLY A 99 0.62 -6.42 20.64
C GLY A 99 1.28 -5.19 20.01
N TYR A 100 0.52 -4.11 19.80
CA TYR A 100 1.00 -2.89 19.16
C TYR A 100 2.06 -2.14 19.98
N ASP A 101 1.83 -2.05 21.30
CA ASP A 101 2.73 -1.34 22.22
C ASP A 101 3.83 -2.22 22.79
N LYS A 102 3.82 -3.52 22.47
CA LYS A 102 4.87 -4.43 22.91
C LYS A 102 6.17 -4.09 22.18
N PRO A 103 7.33 -4.14 22.87
CA PRO A 103 8.61 -4.02 22.19
C PRO A 103 8.71 -5.07 21.07
N VAL A 104 9.15 -4.67 19.89
CA VAL A 104 9.46 -5.62 18.82
C VAL A 104 10.58 -6.52 19.33
N ASP A 105 10.34 -7.83 19.37
CA ASP A 105 11.39 -8.81 19.62
C ASP A 105 12.34 -8.85 18.41
N GLN A 106 13.40 -8.04 18.49
CA GLN A 106 14.40 -7.89 17.44
C GLN A 106 15.13 -9.22 17.12
N SER A 107 15.00 -10.24 17.98
CA SER A 107 15.55 -11.57 17.74
C SER A 107 14.67 -12.47 16.87
N LYS A 108 13.39 -12.10 16.64
CA LYS A 108 12.38 -12.95 15.98
C LYS A 108 11.81 -12.40 14.68
N THR A 109 12.11 -11.16 14.29
CA THR A 109 11.54 -10.60 13.06
C THR A 109 12.32 -11.07 11.82
N ARG A 110 11.64 -11.84 10.95
CA ARG A 110 12.16 -12.23 9.61
C ARG A 110 12.43 -11.00 8.72
N TYR A 111 11.84 -9.86 9.08
CA TYR A 111 12.08 -8.54 8.51
C TYR A 111 12.87 -7.70 9.52
N TYR A 112 14.11 -7.35 9.20
CA TYR A 112 14.88 -6.39 10.00
C TYR A 112 14.52 -4.99 9.53
N GLY A 113 13.72 -4.29 10.34
CA GLY A 113 13.27 -2.92 10.15
C GLY A 113 12.35 -2.55 11.31
N GLN A 114 12.40 -1.30 11.79
CA GLN A 114 11.42 -0.85 12.78
C GLN A 114 10.04 -0.85 12.14
N GLU A 115 9.06 -1.48 12.79
CA GLU A 115 7.66 -1.34 12.40
C GLU A 115 7.30 0.13 12.45
N TYR A 116 6.86 0.70 11.33
CA TYR A 116 6.26 2.02 11.36
C TYR A 116 4.92 1.92 12.10
N ARG A 117 4.85 2.50 13.29
CA ARG A 117 3.65 2.48 14.14
C ARG A 117 2.92 3.81 14.03
N LEU A 118 1.81 3.80 13.29
CA LEU A 118 0.85 4.91 13.22
C LEU A 118 0.36 5.34 14.61
N PHE A 119 0.43 6.64 14.89
CA PHE A 119 -0.11 7.24 16.12
C PHE A 119 0.43 6.58 17.40
N TYR A 120 1.66 6.05 17.36
CA TYR A 120 2.28 5.41 18.52
C TYR A 120 2.65 6.43 19.59
N ASP A 121 3.34 7.49 19.17
CA ASP A 121 3.82 8.57 20.02
C ASP A 121 3.72 9.92 19.29
N GLU A 122 4.23 10.97 19.93
CA GLU A 122 4.26 12.33 19.39
C GLU A 122 5.41 12.59 18.40
N ASN A 123 6.31 11.63 18.16
CA ASN A 123 7.54 11.87 17.41
C ASN A 123 7.27 11.94 15.90
N VAL A 124 7.97 12.87 15.24
CA VAL A 124 7.97 12.98 13.78
C VAL A 124 9.35 12.63 13.27
N ALA A 125 9.43 11.59 12.43
CA ALA A 125 10.65 11.10 11.82
C ALA A 125 10.83 11.55 10.36
N HIS A 126 9.74 11.92 9.67
CA HIS A 126 9.80 12.39 8.29
C HIS A 126 8.66 13.35 7.94
N HIS A 127 8.84 14.11 6.86
CA HIS A 127 7.79 14.94 6.29
C HIS A 127 6.64 14.06 5.77
N ASN A 128 5.41 14.58 5.81
CA ASN A 128 4.19 13.87 5.46
C ASN A 128 3.86 12.64 6.33
N GLN A 129 4.52 12.46 7.48
CA GLN A 129 4.13 11.41 8.44
C GLN A 129 2.69 11.64 8.91
N PRO A 130 1.78 10.65 8.85
CA PRO A 130 0.47 10.74 9.49
C PRO A 130 0.56 11.11 10.98
N VAL A 131 -0.12 12.18 11.37
CA VAL A 131 -0.16 12.68 12.77
C VAL A 131 -1.57 12.66 13.37
N ALA A 132 -2.60 12.71 12.53
CA ALA A 132 -3.98 12.43 12.91
C ALA A 132 -4.76 11.81 11.74
N LEU A 133 -5.92 11.23 12.03
CA LEU A 133 -6.88 10.70 11.08
C LEU A 133 -8.26 11.28 11.39
N VAL A 134 -8.85 12.00 10.45
CA VAL A 134 -10.23 12.47 10.54
C VAL A 134 -11.15 11.44 9.89
N ILE A 135 -12.17 10.99 10.62
CA ILE A 135 -13.15 10.01 10.15
C ILE A 135 -14.50 10.70 10.02
N ALA A 136 -15.14 10.59 8.85
CA ALA A 136 -16.46 11.19 8.59
C ALA A 136 -17.37 10.30 7.73
N GLU A 137 -18.63 10.70 7.56
CA GLU A 137 -19.65 9.99 6.76
C GLU A 137 -19.40 10.07 5.24
N THR A 138 -18.73 11.13 4.77
CA THR A 138 -18.35 11.32 3.36
C THR A 138 -16.90 11.74 3.22
N LEU A 139 -16.32 11.50 2.05
CA LEU A 139 -14.93 11.89 1.76
C LEU A 139 -14.75 13.41 1.81
N GLU A 140 -15.75 14.17 1.32
CA GLU A 140 -15.75 15.63 1.28
C GLU A 140 -15.75 16.21 2.71
N GLN A 141 -16.58 15.66 3.60
CA GLN A 141 -16.61 16.05 5.01
C GLN A 141 -15.28 15.73 5.71
N ALA A 142 -14.73 14.51 5.50
CA ALA A 142 -13.45 14.13 6.09
C ALA A 142 -12.32 15.03 5.60
N THR A 143 -12.30 15.35 4.30
CA THR A 143 -11.27 16.20 3.68
C THR A 143 -11.35 17.64 4.20
N TYR A 144 -12.56 18.22 4.25
CA TYR A 144 -12.76 19.55 4.80
C TYR A 144 -12.37 19.61 6.28
N ALA A 145 -12.85 18.68 7.09
CA ALA A 145 -12.54 18.66 8.52
C ALA A 145 -11.05 18.41 8.79
N ALA A 146 -10.36 17.59 7.99
CA ALA A 146 -8.90 17.43 8.07
C ALA A 146 -8.16 18.76 7.85
N SER A 147 -8.65 19.65 6.97
CA SER A 147 -8.06 20.98 6.76
C SER A 147 -8.18 21.92 7.96
N LEU A 148 -9.11 21.63 8.88
CA LEU A 148 -9.35 22.43 10.09
C LEU A 148 -8.49 21.99 11.29
N VAL A 149 -7.77 20.87 11.18
CA VAL A 149 -6.90 20.36 12.25
C VAL A 149 -5.62 21.18 12.28
N GLU A 150 -5.35 21.84 13.40
CA GLU A 150 -4.13 22.64 13.60
C GLU A 150 -3.13 21.83 14.44
N VAL A 151 -1.96 21.54 13.88
CA VAL A 151 -0.88 20.80 14.57
C VAL A 151 0.30 21.74 14.85
N MET A 152 0.72 21.79 16.11
CA MET A 152 1.88 22.57 16.55
C MET A 152 3.06 21.65 16.83
N TYR A 153 4.26 22.05 16.42
CA TYR A 153 5.46 21.21 16.50
C TYR A 153 6.62 21.86 17.27
N ASN A 154 7.42 21.01 17.90
CA ASN A 154 8.78 21.32 18.32
C ASN A 154 9.75 20.81 17.23
N LYS A 155 10.07 21.66 16.25
CA LYS A 155 10.92 21.28 15.11
C LYS A 155 12.37 21.06 15.55
N LYS A 156 13.00 20.00 15.02
CA LYS A 156 14.41 19.67 15.23
C LYS A 156 15.21 19.82 13.93
N PRO A 157 16.52 20.08 13.99
CA PRO A 157 17.41 19.96 12.83
C PRO A 157 17.32 18.57 12.20
N HIS A 158 17.41 18.51 10.88
CA HIS A 158 17.38 17.27 10.09
C HIS A 158 18.41 17.36 8.96
N GLN A 159 18.84 16.20 8.47
CA GLN A 159 19.71 16.05 7.30
C GLN A 159 19.04 15.08 6.33
N THR A 160 18.85 15.51 5.09
CA THR A 160 18.27 14.68 4.00
C THR A 160 19.24 14.49 2.85
N ASN A 161 20.36 15.21 2.84
CA ASN A 161 21.40 14.99 1.85
C ASN A 161 22.23 13.78 2.29
N LEU A 162 22.17 12.71 1.47
CA LEU A 162 22.87 11.46 1.72
C LEU A 162 24.40 11.67 1.81
N LEU A 163 24.97 12.45 0.88
CA LEU A 163 26.42 12.71 0.79
C LEU A 163 26.93 13.42 2.04
N ASN A 164 26.18 14.40 2.54
CA ASN A 164 26.51 15.09 3.79
C ASN A 164 26.42 14.19 5.04
N ASN A 165 25.74 13.04 4.94
CA ASN A 165 25.50 12.11 6.05
C ASN A 165 26.35 10.84 5.96
N LEU A 166 27.24 10.70 4.96
CA LEU A 166 28.07 9.50 4.77
C LEU A 166 28.95 9.20 5.99
N ASN A 167 29.51 10.25 6.62
CA ASN A 167 30.36 10.12 7.80
C ASN A 167 29.60 9.66 9.05
N ASP A 168 28.28 9.86 9.08
CA ASP A 168 27.39 9.45 10.18
C ASP A 168 26.71 8.10 9.88
N GLY A 169 27.12 7.42 8.81
CA GLY A 169 26.61 6.11 8.41
C GLY A 169 26.89 5.04 9.47
N MET A 170 25.86 4.24 9.78
CA MET A 170 26.01 3.08 10.66
C MET A 170 26.15 1.81 9.82
N LYS A 171 27.08 0.92 10.21
CA LYS A 171 27.17 -0.40 9.57
C LYS A 171 25.87 -1.18 9.80
N PRO A 172 25.29 -1.78 8.75
CA PRO A 172 24.12 -2.62 8.93
C PRO A 172 24.46 -3.81 9.83
N HIS A 173 23.47 -4.25 10.60
CA HIS A 173 23.64 -5.37 11.54
C HIS A 173 23.99 -6.70 10.83
N ARG A 174 23.56 -6.85 9.57
CA ARG A 174 23.96 -7.98 8.73
C ARG A 174 25.23 -7.63 7.95
N PRO A 175 26.18 -8.56 7.80
CA PRO A 175 27.32 -8.36 6.90
C PRO A 175 26.78 -8.13 5.49
N SER A 176 26.97 -6.91 4.98
CA SER A 176 26.63 -6.51 3.61
C SER A 176 27.75 -6.81 2.62
N ASP A 177 28.96 -6.99 3.13
CA ASP A 177 30.15 -7.04 2.30
C ASP A 177 30.32 -8.48 1.79
N SER A 178 30.13 -8.67 0.49
CA SER A 178 30.46 -9.91 -0.18
C SER A 178 31.77 -9.75 -0.96
N VAL A 179 32.76 -10.57 -0.65
CA VAL A 179 34.00 -10.65 -1.42
C VAL A 179 33.93 -11.86 -2.35
N ARG A 180 34.24 -11.65 -3.64
CA ARG A 180 34.36 -12.72 -4.62
C ARG A 180 35.63 -12.52 -5.44
N GLY A 181 36.48 -13.54 -5.48
CA GLY A 181 37.77 -13.49 -6.18
C GLY A 181 38.85 -12.77 -5.39
N ASP A 182 39.88 -12.28 -6.08
CA ASP A 182 40.98 -11.51 -5.51
C ASP A 182 40.79 -10.03 -5.84
N ILE A 183 40.55 -9.22 -4.81
CA ILE A 183 40.37 -7.77 -4.96
C ILE A 183 41.64 -7.13 -5.51
N SER A 184 42.84 -7.63 -5.22
CA SER A 184 44.08 -7.00 -5.68
C SER A 184 44.34 -7.15 -7.18
N ALA A 185 43.57 -8.00 -7.89
CA ALA A 185 43.76 -8.26 -9.31
C ALA A 185 43.61 -7.00 -10.18
N TRP A 186 42.82 -6.01 -9.77
CA TRP A 186 42.64 -4.76 -10.53
C TRP A 186 43.95 -3.94 -10.60
N GLU A 187 44.89 -4.12 -9.67
CA GLU A 187 46.15 -3.36 -9.64
C GLU A 187 47.01 -3.62 -10.88
N HIS A 188 46.87 -4.80 -11.49
CA HIS A 188 47.64 -5.24 -12.66
C HIS A 188 46.83 -5.21 -13.97
N ALA A 189 45.61 -4.69 -13.94
CA ALA A 189 44.75 -4.61 -15.12
C ALA A 189 45.29 -3.60 -16.15
N GLU A 190 45.16 -3.95 -17.43
CA GLU A 190 45.56 -3.08 -18.56
C GLU A 190 44.71 -1.79 -18.62
N VAL A 191 43.43 -1.89 -18.26
CA VAL A 191 42.49 -0.77 -18.23
C VAL A 191 41.82 -0.71 -16.86
N LYS A 192 41.74 0.50 -16.30
CA LYS A 192 41.10 0.79 -15.01
C LYS A 192 40.13 1.94 -15.21
N ILE A 193 38.91 1.77 -14.72
CA ILE A 193 37.86 2.80 -14.75
C ILE A 193 37.39 2.97 -13.31
N ASP A 194 37.43 4.21 -12.83
CA ASP A 194 36.97 4.60 -11.50
C ASP A 194 35.96 5.74 -11.67
N GLU A 195 34.71 5.49 -11.29
CA GLU A 195 33.58 6.41 -11.50
C GLU A 195 32.62 6.29 -10.31
N GLU A 196 32.12 7.43 -9.85
CA GLU A 196 31.14 7.52 -8.76
C GLU A 196 29.74 7.78 -9.34
N TYR A 197 28.77 6.98 -8.89
CA TYR A 197 27.37 7.08 -9.31
C TYR A 197 26.49 7.36 -8.09
N HIS A 198 25.56 8.30 -8.24
CA HIS A 198 24.63 8.72 -7.19
C HIS A 198 23.18 8.51 -7.61
#